data_AF-A0A0B4EBF5-F1
#
_entry.id   AF-A0A0B4EBF5-F1
#
_cell.length_a   1.000
_cell.length_b   1.000
_cell.length_c   1.000
_cell.angle_alpha   90.00
_cell.angle_beta   90.00
_cell.angle_gamma   90.00
#
_symmetry.space_group_name_H-M   'P 1'
#
loop_
_entity.id
_entity.type
_entity.pdbx_description
1 polymer ?
#
loop_
_entity_poly.entity_id
_entity_poly.type
_entity_poly.pdbx_seq_one_letter_code
_entity_poly.pdbx_strand_id
1 'polypeptide(L)'
;MFDVILAIIAASARPGVDSGAPAAAAAAPAAEAAQTALTAEPQEATGSFTTALEVKPILAATQANWIHVREFDGQDLLYVTHLWSWRCGLAQIKLGVNGQAPEIWPLPDCHLDEGFPNMIKEEDGLPYRSYPLGSIQQIAVEVTYDDLTSESLTFGRNGQPVQ
;
A
#
# COMPACT_ATOMS: atom_id res chain seq x y z
N MET A 1 -22.73 60.28 -17.93
CA MET A 1 -22.75 60.92 -19.26
C MET A 1 -22.48 59.82 -20.26
N PHE A 2 -23.52 59.46 -21.01
CA PHE A 2 -23.54 58.41 -22.02
C PHE A 2 -22.72 58.81 -23.25
N ASP A 3 -22.15 57.82 -23.94
CA ASP A 3 -22.17 57.61 -25.41
C ASP A 3 -21.13 56.51 -25.75
N VAL A 4 -21.49 55.26 -26.08
CA VAL A 4 -22.22 54.76 -27.27
C VAL A 4 -21.46 55.06 -28.56
N ILE A 5 -20.66 54.10 -29.03
CA ILE A 5 -20.56 53.81 -30.47
C ILE A 5 -20.72 52.30 -30.69
N LEU A 6 -21.86 52.03 -31.28
CA LEU A 6 -22.41 50.80 -31.82
C LEU A 6 -21.89 50.64 -33.26
N ALA A 7 -21.35 49.47 -33.60
CA ALA A 7 -21.20 49.06 -35.01
C ALA A 7 -21.85 47.69 -35.20
N ILE A 8 -22.73 47.62 -36.19
CA ILE A 8 -23.75 46.61 -36.42
C ILE A 8 -23.51 45.95 -37.79
N ILE A 9 -23.54 44.60 -37.79
CA ILE A 9 -23.97 43.64 -38.83
C ILE A 9 -23.08 43.42 -40.07
N ALA A 10 -22.65 42.15 -40.26
CA ALA A 10 -23.11 41.30 -41.36
C ALA A 10 -22.72 39.82 -41.14
N ALA A 11 -23.73 38.97 -40.97
CA ALA A 11 -23.62 37.52 -40.97
C ALA A 11 -23.66 36.99 -42.41
N SER A 12 -22.81 36.01 -42.72
CA SER A 12 -23.03 35.05 -43.80
C SER A 12 -22.75 33.65 -43.28
N ALA A 13 -23.69 32.73 -43.54
CA ALA A 13 -23.69 31.36 -43.03
C ALA A 13 -23.21 30.38 -44.11
N ARG A 14 -22.19 29.55 -43.75
CA ARG A 14 -21.91 28.10 -43.98
C ARG A 14 -22.10 27.49 -45.41
N PRO A 15 -21.57 26.28 -45.75
CA PRO A 15 -20.78 25.32 -44.98
C PRO A 15 -19.52 24.77 -45.71
N GLY A 16 -18.58 24.21 -44.96
CA GLY A 16 -17.50 23.39 -45.49
C GLY A 16 -17.10 22.37 -44.41
N VAL A 17 -17.53 21.14 -44.60
CA VAL A 17 -17.18 19.99 -43.78
C VAL A 17 -15.73 19.65 -44.11
N ASP A 18 -14.83 19.71 -43.14
CA ASP A 18 -13.59 18.94 -43.25
C ASP A 18 -13.23 18.33 -41.90
N SER A 19 -13.05 17.02 -41.96
CA SER A 19 -12.88 16.12 -40.83
C SER A 19 -11.43 16.17 -40.38
N GLY A 20 -11.13 17.01 -39.39
CA GLY A 20 -9.84 17.02 -38.69
C GLY A 20 -9.96 16.29 -37.35
N ALA A 21 -9.39 15.09 -37.27
CA ALA A 21 -9.34 14.23 -36.09
C ALA A 21 -8.81 14.96 -34.84
N PRO A 22 -9.26 14.62 -33.62
CA PRO A 22 -8.60 15.09 -32.41
C PRO A 22 -7.20 14.47 -32.36
N ALA A 23 -6.18 15.33 -32.31
CA ALA A 23 -4.85 14.95 -31.91
C ALA A 23 -4.95 14.42 -30.47
N ALA A 24 -5.00 13.09 -30.36
CA ALA A 24 -4.89 12.38 -29.10
C ALA A 24 -3.55 12.77 -28.48
N ALA A 25 -3.61 13.53 -27.40
CA ALA A 25 -2.49 13.69 -26.49
C ALA A 25 -2.05 12.28 -26.09
N ALA A 26 -0.87 11.90 -26.53
CA ALA A 26 -0.26 10.63 -26.18
C ALA A 26 -0.07 10.60 -24.66
N ALA A 27 -0.98 9.93 -23.97
CA ALA A 27 -0.80 9.54 -22.61
C ALA A 27 0.44 8.65 -22.57
N ALA A 28 1.49 9.13 -21.92
CA ALA A 28 2.60 8.27 -21.51
C ALA A 28 2.00 7.08 -20.75
N PRO A 29 2.42 5.83 -21.02
CA PRO A 29 1.93 4.72 -20.24
C PRO A 29 2.37 4.97 -18.80
N ALA A 30 1.40 5.13 -17.90
CA ALA A 30 1.65 4.89 -16.49
C ALA A 30 2.26 3.49 -16.43
N ALA A 31 3.47 3.40 -15.91
CA ALA A 31 4.08 2.12 -15.63
C ALA A 31 3.21 1.45 -14.56
N GLU A 32 2.25 0.65 -15.03
CA GLU A 32 1.48 -0.26 -14.22
C GLU A 32 2.51 -1.18 -13.57
N ALA A 33 2.75 -0.98 -12.27
CA ALA A 33 3.69 -1.78 -11.52
C ALA A 33 3.32 -3.25 -11.75
N ALA A 34 4.19 -3.98 -12.45
CA ALA A 34 3.97 -5.37 -12.80
C ALA A 34 3.76 -6.17 -11.51
N GLN A 35 2.51 -6.47 -11.19
CA GLN A 35 2.16 -7.39 -10.12
C GLN A 35 2.59 -8.78 -10.58
N THR A 36 3.74 -9.20 -10.10
CA THR A 36 4.17 -10.59 -10.26
C THR A 36 3.11 -11.46 -9.58
N ALA A 37 2.54 -12.41 -10.32
CA ALA A 37 1.55 -13.32 -9.76
C ALA A 37 2.19 -14.12 -8.62
N LEU A 38 1.58 -14.05 -7.43
CA LEU A 38 1.99 -14.84 -6.27
C LEU A 38 1.69 -16.32 -6.51
N THR A 39 2.55 -17.20 -6.02
CA THR A 39 2.38 -18.66 -6.09
C THR A 39 2.36 -19.21 -4.67
N ALA A 40 1.45 -20.14 -4.38
CA ALA A 40 1.36 -20.76 -3.07
C ALA A 40 2.57 -21.67 -2.82
N GLU A 41 3.16 -21.57 -1.62
CA GLU A 41 4.27 -22.40 -1.17
C GLU A 41 3.78 -23.65 -0.40
N PRO A 42 4.56 -24.76 -0.41
CA PRO A 42 4.24 -25.95 0.38
C PRO A 42 4.16 -25.65 1.87
N GLN A 43 3.09 -26.12 2.52
CA GLN A 43 2.86 -25.88 3.94
C GLN A 43 3.33 -27.08 4.77
N GLU A 44 4.56 -26.97 5.27
CA GLU A 44 5.18 -27.94 6.19
C GLU A 44 5.65 -27.24 7.47
N ALA A 45 5.54 -27.91 8.61
CA ALA A 45 6.06 -27.38 9.86
C ALA A 45 7.58 -27.50 9.87
N THR A 46 8.27 -26.37 9.85
CA THR A 46 9.73 -26.30 9.77
C THR A 46 10.40 -26.21 11.14
N GLY A 47 9.65 -25.81 12.17
CA GLY A 47 10.17 -25.41 13.48
C GLY A 47 10.88 -24.06 13.47
N SER A 48 10.92 -23.37 12.32
CA SER A 48 11.64 -22.10 12.11
C SER A 48 10.70 -20.93 11.77
N PHE A 49 9.38 -21.17 11.76
CA PHE A 49 8.34 -20.16 11.48
C PHE A 49 8.50 -19.52 10.09
N THR A 50 8.75 -20.35 9.08
CA THR A 50 8.92 -19.91 7.68
C THR A 50 7.77 -20.34 6.79
N THR A 51 6.63 -20.74 7.36
CA THR A 51 5.42 -21.10 6.61
C THR A 51 4.17 -20.52 7.26
N ALA A 52 3.12 -20.28 6.48
CA ALA A 52 1.84 -19.82 7.03
C ALA A 52 1.22 -20.79 8.01
N LEU A 53 1.43 -22.10 7.85
CA LEU A 53 1.03 -23.11 8.81
C LEU A 53 1.50 -22.76 10.24
N GLU A 54 2.71 -22.24 10.37
CA GLU A 54 3.31 -21.87 11.66
C GLU A 54 3.03 -20.42 12.04
N VAL A 55 3.07 -19.49 11.07
CA VAL A 55 2.98 -18.04 11.30
C VAL A 55 1.56 -17.53 11.51
N LYS A 56 0.59 -18.01 10.72
CA LYS A 56 -0.79 -17.54 10.75
C LYS A 56 -1.46 -17.59 12.12
N PRO A 57 -1.39 -18.69 12.91
CA PRO A 57 -1.98 -18.70 14.24
C PRO A 57 -1.35 -17.66 15.18
N ILE A 58 -0.06 -17.34 15.01
CA ILE A 58 0.62 -16.32 15.80
C ILE A 58 0.12 -14.92 15.43
N LEU A 59 0.03 -14.61 14.13
CA LEU A 59 -0.50 -13.33 13.67
C LEU A 59 -1.97 -13.15 14.04
N ALA A 60 -2.80 -14.19 13.95
CA ALA A 60 -4.18 -14.16 14.41
C ALA A 60 -4.29 -13.86 15.93
N ALA A 61 -3.42 -14.44 16.76
CA ALA A 61 -3.41 -14.18 18.20
C ALA A 61 -2.81 -12.81 18.57
N THR A 62 -2.13 -12.14 17.63
CA THR A 62 -1.38 -10.90 17.88
C THR A 62 -1.81 -9.74 16.98
N GLN A 63 -3.03 -9.77 16.44
CA GLN A 63 -3.60 -8.72 15.57
C GLN A 63 -3.40 -7.30 16.14
N ALA A 64 -3.63 -7.11 17.43
CA ALA A 64 -3.46 -5.83 18.12
C ALA A 64 -2.01 -5.28 18.11
N ASN A 65 -1.03 -6.08 17.68
CA ASN A 65 0.39 -5.71 17.58
C ASN A 65 0.87 -5.58 16.14
N TRP A 66 0.04 -5.86 15.12
CA TRP A 66 0.47 -5.85 13.71
C TRP A 66 1.09 -4.52 13.30
N ILE A 67 0.51 -3.41 13.78
CA ILE A 67 0.99 -2.06 13.50
C ILE A 67 1.07 -1.21 14.77
N HIS A 68 1.86 -0.14 14.71
CA HIS A 68 1.91 0.87 15.77
C HIS A 68 2.10 2.25 15.16
N VAL A 69 1.41 3.27 15.67
CA VAL A 69 1.64 4.68 15.30
C VAL A 69 2.28 5.40 16.48
N ARG A 70 3.43 6.02 16.26
CA ARG A 70 4.13 6.81 17.27
C ARG A 70 4.45 8.21 16.75
N GLU A 71 4.21 9.21 17.58
CA GLU A 71 4.72 10.56 17.32
C GLU A 71 6.20 10.64 17.69
N PHE A 72 7.04 11.02 16.73
CA PHE A 72 8.47 11.17 16.93
C PHE A 72 9.03 12.20 15.95
N ASP A 73 9.91 13.08 16.44
CA ASP A 73 10.58 14.11 15.64
C ASP A 73 9.64 14.94 14.74
N GLY A 74 8.46 15.31 15.26
CA GLY A 74 7.47 16.08 14.52
C GLY A 74 6.79 15.32 13.37
N GLN A 75 6.77 13.98 13.44
CA GLN A 75 6.15 13.10 12.45
C GLN A 75 5.32 12.01 13.13
N ASP A 76 4.38 11.44 12.38
CA ASP A 76 3.79 10.15 12.71
C ASP A 76 4.63 9.05 12.06
N LEU A 77 5.10 8.10 12.86
CA LEU A 77 5.78 6.91 12.36
C LEU A 77 4.83 5.72 12.45
N LEU A 78 4.51 5.12 11.30
CA LEU A 78 3.73 3.89 11.21
C LEU A 78 4.69 2.70 11.10
N TYR A 79 4.74 1.90 12.17
CA TYR A 79 5.56 0.71 12.27
C TYR A 79 4.79 -0.54 11.83
N VAL A 80 5.48 -1.42 11.13
CA VAL A 80 5.05 -2.80 10.80
C VAL A 80 6.06 -3.83 11.32
N THR A 81 6.90 -3.44 12.29
CA THR A 81 7.98 -4.29 12.84
C THR A 81 7.50 -5.66 13.26
N HIS A 82 6.29 -5.75 13.84
CA HIS A 82 5.72 -7.04 14.25
C HIS A 82 5.44 -7.94 13.04
N LEU A 83 4.91 -7.42 11.93
CA LEU A 83 4.71 -8.19 10.71
C LEU A 83 6.05 -8.63 10.09
N TRP A 84 7.08 -7.77 10.12
CA TRP A 84 8.42 -8.12 9.66
C TRP A 84 9.05 -9.27 10.44
N SER A 85 8.78 -9.35 11.75
CA SER A 85 9.22 -10.45 12.62
C SER A 85 8.53 -11.80 12.34
N TRP A 86 7.58 -11.83 11.42
CA TRP A 86 6.90 -13.05 10.96
C TRP A 86 6.83 -13.14 9.42
N ARG A 87 7.61 -12.31 8.71
CA ARG A 87 7.52 -12.13 7.25
C ARG A 87 7.74 -13.41 6.46
N CYS A 88 8.46 -14.38 7.01
CA CYS A 88 8.79 -15.62 6.29
C CYS A 88 7.61 -16.55 6.09
N GLY A 89 6.50 -16.37 6.80
CA GLY A 89 5.23 -17.03 6.48
C GLY A 89 4.29 -16.18 5.62
N LEU A 90 4.77 -15.06 5.06
CA LEU A 90 3.97 -14.11 4.29
C LEU A 90 4.46 -14.06 2.85
N ALA A 91 3.53 -14.03 1.91
CA ALA A 91 3.81 -13.69 0.52
C ALA A 91 3.81 -12.17 0.31
N GLN A 92 2.96 -11.43 1.03
CA GLN A 92 2.79 -9.99 0.83
C GLN A 92 2.12 -9.32 2.03
N ILE A 93 2.45 -8.05 2.23
CA ILE A 93 1.64 -7.12 3.01
C ILE A 93 1.27 -5.90 2.16
N LYS A 94 0.05 -5.38 2.33
CA LYS A 94 -0.39 -4.12 1.73
C LYS A 94 -0.99 -3.22 2.80
N LEU A 95 -0.69 -1.93 2.73
CA LEU A 95 -1.15 -0.94 3.69
C LEU A 95 -1.77 0.26 2.98
N GLY A 96 -2.93 0.71 3.47
CA GLY A 96 -3.59 1.94 3.04
C GLY A 96 -3.83 2.85 4.24
N VAL A 97 -3.54 4.15 4.11
CA VAL A 97 -3.73 5.12 5.19
C VAL A 97 -4.89 6.06 4.83
N ASN A 98 -5.78 6.33 5.79
CA ASN A 98 -6.90 7.26 5.66
C ASN A 98 -7.79 7.01 4.43
N GLY A 99 -8.10 5.74 4.16
CA GLY A 99 -8.97 5.32 3.05
C GLY A 99 -8.32 5.34 1.66
N GLN A 100 -7.01 5.62 1.57
CA GLN A 100 -6.26 5.40 0.34
C GLN A 100 -6.19 3.91 -0.01
N ALA A 101 -6.08 3.61 -1.31
CA ALA A 101 -5.93 2.24 -1.78
C ALA A 101 -4.69 1.58 -1.15
N PRO A 102 -4.79 0.35 -0.61
CA PRO A 102 -3.64 -0.32 -0.03
C PRO A 102 -2.52 -0.58 -1.05
N GLU A 103 -1.32 -0.12 -0.72
CA GLU A 103 -0.11 -0.32 -1.51
C GLU A 103 0.76 -1.42 -0.91
N ILE A 104 1.52 -2.12 -1.76
CA ILE A 104 2.48 -3.13 -1.31
C ILE A 104 3.50 -2.49 -0.39
N TRP A 105 3.69 -3.10 0.78
CA TRP A 105 4.78 -2.78 1.66
C TRP A 105 5.92 -3.77 1.43
N PRO A 106 7.12 -3.31 1.02
CA PRO A 106 8.25 -4.20 0.76
C PRO A 106 8.62 -5.01 2.00
N LEU A 107 8.65 -6.33 1.85
CA LEU A 107 9.21 -7.24 2.83
C LEU A 107 10.64 -7.57 2.39
N PRO A 108 11.63 -7.42 3.29
CA PRO A 108 12.98 -7.90 3.03
C PRO A 108 13.00 -9.42 2.96
N ASP A 109 14.00 -9.98 2.28
CA ASP A 109 14.18 -11.43 2.20
C ASP A 109 14.33 -12.06 3.59
N CYS A 110 14.03 -13.35 3.67
CA CYS A 110 14.27 -14.15 4.86
C CYS A 110 15.73 -14.57 4.98
N HIS A 111 16.25 -14.57 6.21
CA HIS A 111 17.62 -15.02 6.50
C HIS A 111 17.62 -16.54 6.71
N LEU A 112 17.28 -17.30 5.66
CA LEU A 112 17.03 -18.75 5.72
C LEU A 112 18.26 -19.58 6.13
N ASP A 113 19.46 -19.01 6.04
CA ASP A 113 20.72 -19.60 6.45
C ASP A 113 21.05 -19.36 7.94
N GLU A 114 20.23 -18.55 8.64
CA GLU A 114 20.39 -18.24 10.06
C GLU A 114 19.44 -19.04 10.95
N GLY A 115 19.77 -19.15 12.25
CA GLY A 115 18.94 -19.86 13.23
C GLY A 115 17.59 -19.20 13.53
N PHE A 116 17.41 -17.93 13.14
CA PHE A 116 16.17 -17.18 13.29
C PHE A 116 15.84 -16.45 11.98
N PRO A 117 15.21 -17.11 10.99
CA PRO A 117 15.04 -16.54 9.64
C PRO A 117 14.26 -15.23 9.56
N ASN A 118 13.37 -15.01 10.54
CA ASN A 118 12.57 -13.80 10.65
C ASN A 118 13.27 -12.64 11.39
N MET A 119 14.53 -12.79 11.82
CA MET A 119 15.26 -11.69 12.46
C MET A 119 15.29 -10.47 11.52
N ILE A 120 15.16 -9.28 12.10
CA ILE A 120 15.29 -8.01 11.37
C ILE A 120 16.71 -7.49 11.62
N LYS A 121 17.46 -7.29 10.55
CA LYS A 121 18.84 -6.81 10.57
C LYS A 121 18.92 -5.39 10.03
N GLU A 122 20.09 -4.76 10.17
CA GLU A 122 20.26 -3.37 9.71
C GLU A 122 20.14 -3.28 8.19
N GLU A 123 20.63 -4.29 7.46
CA GLU A 123 20.55 -4.38 6.00
C GLU A 123 19.12 -4.54 5.46
N ASP A 124 18.17 -4.97 6.29
CA ASP A 124 16.76 -5.13 5.92
C ASP A 124 16.04 -3.77 5.77
N GLY A 125 16.65 -2.70 6.29
CA GLY A 125 16.11 -1.35 6.28
C GLY A 125 15.13 -1.09 7.43
N LEU A 126 14.25 -0.09 7.23
CA LEU A 126 13.38 0.41 8.29
C LEU A 126 11.97 -0.21 8.20
N PRO A 127 11.48 -0.87 9.26
CA PRO A 127 10.12 -1.42 9.31
C PRO A 127 9.07 -0.34 9.62
N TYR A 128 9.29 0.90 9.20
CA TYR A 128 8.34 2.00 9.38
C TYR A 128 8.40 3.01 8.24
N ARG A 129 7.33 3.78 8.09
CA ARG A 129 7.25 4.94 7.20
C ARG A 129 6.82 6.17 7.99
N SER A 130 7.31 7.33 7.58
CA SER A 130 6.97 8.63 8.15
C SER A 130 5.78 9.27 7.43
N TYR A 131 4.90 9.88 8.20
CA TYR A 131 3.76 10.67 7.74
C TYR A 131 3.77 12.01 8.48
N PRO A 132 3.10 13.06 7.94
CA PRO A 132 2.96 14.33 8.66
C PRO A 132 2.36 14.11 10.07
N LEU A 133 2.83 14.89 11.05
CA LEU A 133 2.35 14.80 12.44
C LEU A 133 0.83 14.87 12.52
N GLY A 134 0.22 13.93 13.24
CA GLY A 134 -1.23 13.87 13.46
C GLY A 134 -2.05 13.49 12.21
N SER A 135 -1.41 13.15 11.09
CA SER A 135 -2.12 12.85 9.85
C SER A 135 -2.76 11.46 9.84
N ILE A 136 -2.19 10.47 10.54
CA ILE A 136 -2.73 9.10 10.50
C ILE A 136 -3.95 8.98 11.41
N GLN A 137 -5.09 8.60 10.83
CA GLN A 137 -6.34 8.37 11.56
C GLN A 137 -6.81 6.92 11.47
N GLN A 138 -6.63 6.30 10.31
CA GLN A 138 -7.02 4.92 10.04
C GLN A 138 -5.98 4.23 9.15
N ILE A 139 -5.74 2.94 9.38
CA ILE A 139 -4.84 2.11 8.60
C ILE A 139 -5.58 0.84 8.17
N ALA A 140 -5.71 0.60 6.87
CA ALA A 140 -6.11 -0.69 6.34
C ALA A 140 -4.83 -1.53 6.14
N VAL A 141 -4.84 -2.78 6.63
CA VAL A 141 -3.75 -3.73 6.47
C VAL A 141 -4.31 -4.99 5.83
N GLU A 142 -3.69 -5.42 4.73
CA GLU A 142 -3.96 -6.70 4.08
C GLU A 142 -2.69 -7.55 4.21
N VAL A 143 -2.81 -8.73 4.78
CA VAL A 143 -1.75 -9.74 4.86
C VAL A 143 -2.12 -10.86 3.90
N THR A 144 -1.21 -11.23 3.01
CA THR A 144 -1.28 -12.46 2.22
C THR A 144 -0.19 -13.40 2.69
N TYR A 145 -0.62 -14.55 3.16
CA TYR A 145 0.23 -15.63 3.64
C TYR A 145 0.90 -16.36 2.46
N ASP A 146 1.98 -17.09 2.71
CA ASP A 146 2.72 -17.86 1.66
C ASP A 146 1.86 -18.98 1.02
N ASP A 147 0.79 -19.42 1.67
CA ASP A 147 -0.25 -20.31 1.14
C ASP A 147 -1.35 -19.59 0.31
N LEU A 148 -1.18 -18.29 0.07
CA LEU A 148 -2.10 -17.37 -0.61
C LEU A 148 -3.45 -17.14 0.07
N THR A 149 -3.67 -17.66 1.27
CA THR A 149 -4.80 -17.15 2.07
C THR A 149 -4.51 -15.72 2.51
N SER A 150 -5.56 -14.96 2.80
CA SER A 150 -5.43 -13.55 3.13
C SER A 150 -6.28 -13.16 4.32
N GLU A 151 -5.82 -12.13 5.03
CA GLU A 151 -6.52 -11.53 6.13
C GLU A 151 -6.44 -10.00 6.03
N SER A 152 -7.57 -9.33 6.25
CA SER A 152 -7.65 -7.87 6.16
C SER A 152 -8.24 -7.31 7.44
N LEU A 153 -7.55 -6.33 8.01
CA LEU A 153 -7.98 -5.62 9.21
C LEU A 153 -7.86 -4.12 8.98
N THR A 154 -8.76 -3.37 9.62
CA THR A 154 -8.64 -1.92 9.72
C THR A 154 -8.30 -1.56 11.15
N PHE A 155 -7.40 -0.60 11.33
CA PHE A 155 -6.91 -0.14 12.61
C PHE A 155 -7.19 1.34 12.79
N GLY A 156 -7.53 1.74 14.01
CA GLY A 156 -7.49 3.15 14.41
C GLY A 156 -6.05 3.62 14.65
N ARG A 157 -5.86 4.93 14.77
CA ARG A 157 -4.56 5.54 15.13
C ARG A 157 -3.92 4.92 16.39
N ASN A 158 -4.72 4.46 17.35
CA ASN A 158 -4.25 3.80 18.57
C ASN A 158 -3.68 2.39 18.33
N GLY A 159 -3.59 1.93 17.08
CA GLY A 159 -3.06 0.62 16.72
C GLY A 159 -4.00 -0.55 17.04
N GLN A 160 -5.26 -0.29 17.38
CA GLN A 160 -6.24 -1.34 17.67
C GLN A 160 -7.13 -1.60 16.46
N PRO A 161 -7.46 -2.89 16.16
CA PRO A 161 -8.46 -3.21 15.16
C PRO A 161 -9.78 -2.49 15.47
N VAL A 162 -10.39 -1.88 14.45
CA VAL A 162 -11.75 -1.35 14.56
C VAL A 162 -12.75 -2.48 14.37
N GLN A 163 -13.73 -2.56 15.27
CA GLN A 163 -14.84 -3.51 15.20
C GLN A 163 -15.94 -3.01 14.27
#